data_AF-A0A0U1RPN7-F1
#
_entry.id   AF-A0A0U1RPN7-F1
#
_cell.length_a   1.000
_cell.length_b   1.000
_cell.length_c   1.000
_cell.angle_alpha   90.00
_cell.angle_beta   90.00
_cell.angle_gamma   90.00
#
_symmetry.space_group_name_H-M   'P 1'
#
loop_
_entity.id
_entity.type
_entity.pdbx_description
1 polymer ?
#
loop_
_entity_poly.entity_id
_entity_poly.type
_entity_poly.pdbx_seq_one_letter_code
_entity_poly.pdbx_strand_id
1 'polypeptide(L)'
;MGEVAGGAAPGPPRSGLVSIIIGAEDEDFENELEANSEDQNSQFQSLEQVKRRPAHLMALLQHVALQFEPGPLLCCLHADMLSSLGPKEAKKAFLDFYHSFLEKTAVLRVPVPPSVAFELDRTRPDLISEDVQRRFIQEVVQSQQAAVSRQLEDFRSKRLMGMTPWEQELSLLEPWIGKDRGNYEARERHRLTKYPLLLQSIGQNTEESTERGKVELAAECCREILHHVNQAV
;
A
#
# COMPACT_ATOMS: atom_id res chain seq x y z
N MET A 1 18.92 56.83 -41.59
CA MET A 1 17.73 56.56 -40.74
C MET A 1 17.14 55.24 -41.21
N GLY A 2 17.13 54.13 -40.51
CA GLY A 2 17.57 53.73 -39.17
C GLY A 2 17.23 52.23 -39.06
N GLU A 3 17.99 51.49 -38.25
CA GLU A 3 17.76 50.09 -37.83
C GLU A 3 16.36 49.93 -37.16
N VAL A 4 15.78 48.75 -36.95
CA VAL A 4 16.03 47.87 -35.77
C VAL A 4 15.47 46.45 -36.00
N ALA A 5 16.23 45.47 -35.49
CA ALA A 5 15.99 44.05 -35.23
C ALA A 5 14.59 43.67 -34.67
N GLY A 6 14.04 42.46 -34.82
CA GLY A 6 14.69 41.17 -34.64
C GLY A 6 14.75 40.81 -33.15
N GLY A 7 13.68 40.24 -32.58
CA GLY A 7 13.67 39.82 -31.18
C GLY A 7 12.35 39.22 -30.74
N ALA A 8 12.19 37.90 -30.91
CA ALA A 8 11.21 37.14 -30.15
C ALA A 8 11.68 37.08 -28.68
N ALA A 9 10.78 37.38 -27.76
CA ALA A 9 11.08 37.42 -26.32
C ALA A 9 11.52 36.04 -25.80
N PRO A 10 12.47 35.98 -24.85
CA PRO A 10 12.81 34.74 -24.18
C PRO A 10 11.66 34.37 -23.23
N GLY A 11 11.13 33.16 -23.39
CA GLY A 11 10.22 32.55 -22.41
C GLY A 11 10.92 32.39 -21.05
N PRO A 12 10.15 32.24 -19.95
CA PRO A 12 10.72 32.16 -18.61
C PRO A 12 11.66 30.95 -18.48
N PRO A 13 12.70 31.03 -17.65
CA PRO A 13 13.66 29.95 -17.51
C PRO A 13 12.96 28.73 -16.91
N ARG A 14 13.00 27.62 -17.65
CA ARG A 14 12.63 26.29 -17.14
C ARG A 14 13.57 25.97 -15.98
N SER A 15 13.01 25.76 -14.79
CA SER A 15 13.76 25.28 -13.62
C SER A 15 14.00 23.78 -13.76
N GLY A 16 14.84 23.42 -14.74
CA GLY A 16 15.39 22.09 -14.91
C GLY A 16 16.88 22.25 -15.19
N LEU A 17 17.70 21.38 -14.60
CA LEU A 17 19.12 21.28 -14.96
C LEU A 17 19.21 21.19 -16.49
N VAL A 18 19.74 22.23 -17.14
CA VAL A 18 19.91 22.21 -18.59
C VAL A 18 20.99 21.18 -18.90
N SER A 19 20.62 20.07 -19.54
CA SER A 19 21.56 19.04 -19.98
C SER A 19 22.62 19.68 -20.87
N ILE A 20 23.89 19.63 -20.44
CA ILE A 20 25.02 20.27 -21.14
C ILE A 20 25.40 19.49 -22.41
N ILE A 21 24.94 18.24 -22.54
CA ILE A 21 25.20 17.34 -23.66
C ILE A 21 23.83 16.84 -24.13
N ILE A 22 23.52 17.06 -25.41
CA ILE A 22 22.28 16.62 -26.05
C ILE A 22 22.42 15.14 -26.39
N GLY A 23 21.60 14.29 -25.79
CA GLY A 23 21.46 12.89 -26.14
C GLY A 23 20.80 12.74 -27.51
N ALA A 24 21.25 11.76 -28.29
CA ALA A 24 20.72 11.53 -29.63
C ALA A 24 19.23 11.08 -29.65
N GLU A 25 18.68 10.73 -28.49
CA GLU A 25 17.28 10.29 -28.30
C GLU A 25 16.50 11.28 -27.41
N ASP A 26 17.06 12.43 -27.03
CA ASP A 26 16.42 13.37 -26.08
C ASP A 26 15.05 13.89 -26.60
N GLU A 27 14.89 14.04 -27.92
CA GLU A 27 13.63 14.48 -28.55
C GLU A 27 12.49 13.46 -28.41
N ASP A 28 12.81 12.16 -28.24
CA ASP A 28 11.82 11.08 -28.12
C ASP A 28 11.34 10.89 -26.66
N PHE A 29 12.07 11.40 -25.67
CA PHE A 29 11.83 11.18 -24.24
C PHE A 29 11.50 12.45 -23.44
N GLU A 30 11.27 13.59 -24.10
CA GLU A 30 11.02 14.88 -23.42
C GLU A 30 9.88 14.82 -22.38
N ASN A 31 8.82 14.03 -22.65
CA ASN A 31 7.68 13.87 -21.73
C ASN A 31 7.97 12.97 -20.52
N GLU A 32 8.96 12.08 -20.60
CA GLU A 32 9.31 11.15 -19.50
C GLU A 32 10.28 11.79 -18.50
N LEU A 33 11.08 12.75 -18.96
CA LEU A 33 12.07 13.47 -18.15
C LEU A 33 11.45 14.44 -17.13
N GLU A 34 10.23 14.93 -17.36
CA GLU A 34 9.55 15.88 -16.47
C GLU A 34 9.01 15.25 -15.16
N ALA A 35 9.06 13.91 -15.00
CA ALA A 35 8.45 13.20 -13.87
C ALA A 35 9.24 13.27 -12.53
N ASN A 36 10.43 13.87 -12.50
CA ASN A 36 11.39 13.60 -11.42
C ASN A 36 11.39 14.60 -10.24
N SER A 37 10.31 15.36 -10.00
CA SER A 37 10.25 16.37 -8.92
C SER A 37 9.23 16.09 -7.80
N GLU A 38 8.63 14.91 -7.71
CA GLU A 38 7.50 14.64 -6.80
C GLU A 38 7.79 13.69 -5.61
N ASP A 39 9.06 13.39 -5.31
CA ASP A 39 9.44 12.42 -4.25
C ASP A 39 8.93 12.77 -2.83
N GLN A 40 8.65 14.05 -2.55
CA GLN A 40 8.24 14.50 -1.21
C GLN A 40 6.74 14.41 -0.92
N ASN A 41 5.90 14.08 -1.91
CA ASN A 41 4.44 13.95 -1.73
C ASN A 41 3.89 12.58 -2.16
N SER A 42 4.75 11.55 -2.17
CA SER A 42 4.32 10.19 -2.49
C SER A 42 3.34 9.65 -1.44
N GLN A 43 2.23 9.06 -1.87
CA GLN A 43 1.23 8.41 -1.02
C GLN A 43 1.82 7.23 -0.22
N PHE A 44 3.04 6.79 -0.56
CA PHE A 44 3.77 5.66 0.03
C PHE A 44 4.78 6.06 1.12
N GLN A 45 4.74 7.30 1.64
CA GLN A 45 5.66 7.70 2.73
C GLN A 45 5.36 6.99 4.05
N SER A 46 4.08 6.70 4.33
CA SER A 46 3.68 5.97 5.53
C SER A 46 2.44 5.11 5.29
N LEU A 47 2.26 4.10 6.15
CA LEU A 47 1.07 3.27 6.11
C LEU A 47 -0.21 4.10 6.32
N GLU A 48 -0.15 5.13 7.18
CA GLU A 48 -1.26 6.04 7.47
C GLU A 48 -1.77 6.81 6.25
N GLN A 49 -0.89 7.07 5.27
CA GLN A 49 -1.26 7.75 4.03
C GLN A 49 -1.83 6.76 3.02
N VAL A 50 -1.08 5.69 2.72
CA VAL A 50 -1.47 4.72 1.68
C VAL A 50 -2.74 3.95 2.04
N LYS A 51 -3.00 3.67 3.33
CA LYS A 51 -4.20 2.92 3.76
C LYS A 51 -5.51 3.61 3.42
N ARG A 52 -5.50 4.92 3.17
CA ARG A 52 -6.69 5.70 2.78
C ARG A 52 -6.89 5.79 1.26
N ARG A 53 -5.97 5.22 0.48
CA ARG A 53 -5.87 5.33 -0.98
C ARG A 53 -5.98 3.94 -1.59
N PRO A 54 -7.20 3.45 -1.90
CA PRO A 54 -7.41 2.04 -2.23
C PRO A 54 -6.61 1.56 -3.43
N ALA A 55 -6.45 2.37 -4.48
CA ALA A 55 -5.67 2.01 -5.66
C ALA A 55 -4.17 1.89 -5.34
N HIS A 56 -3.65 2.82 -4.55
CA HIS A 56 -2.26 2.83 -4.10
C HIS A 56 -1.98 1.67 -3.15
N LEU A 57 -2.90 1.41 -2.20
CA LEU A 57 -2.83 0.28 -1.29
C LEU A 57 -2.80 -1.05 -2.06
N MET A 58 -3.60 -1.20 -3.10
CA MET A 58 -3.60 -2.39 -3.95
C MET A 58 -2.23 -2.62 -4.63
N ALA A 59 -1.59 -1.58 -5.16
CA ALA A 59 -0.26 -1.69 -5.75
C ALA A 59 0.78 -2.15 -4.72
N LEU A 60 0.74 -1.58 -3.51
CA LEU A 60 1.60 -1.99 -2.39
C LEU A 60 1.32 -3.43 -1.95
N LEU A 61 0.05 -3.81 -1.81
CA LEU A 61 -0.34 -5.17 -1.41
C LEU A 61 0.14 -6.21 -2.42
N GLN A 62 0.05 -5.93 -3.72
CA GLN A 62 0.59 -6.83 -4.74
C GLN A 62 2.11 -6.94 -4.65
N HIS A 63 2.81 -5.81 -4.52
CA HIS A 63 4.27 -5.82 -4.37
C HIS A 63 4.68 -6.67 -3.17
N VAL A 64 4.06 -6.43 -2.02
CA VAL A 64 4.36 -7.17 -0.79
C VAL A 64 4.01 -8.65 -0.93
N ALA A 65 2.87 -9.01 -1.51
CA ALA A 65 2.49 -10.41 -1.70
C ALA A 65 3.46 -11.18 -2.62
N LEU A 66 4.14 -10.50 -3.55
CA LEU A 66 5.07 -11.13 -4.50
C LEU A 66 6.54 -11.06 -4.08
N GLN A 67 6.93 -10.09 -3.24
CA GLN A 67 8.33 -9.82 -2.91
C GLN A 67 8.67 -10.03 -1.44
N PHE A 68 7.66 -10.14 -0.55
CA PHE A 68 7.84 -10.20 0.89
C PHE A 68 6.85 -11.18 1.54
N GLU A 69 7.03 -11.42 2.83
CA GLU A 69 5.97 -12.03 3.64
C GLU A 69 4.83 -11.01 3.83
N PRO A 70 3.57 -11.36 3.46
CA PRO A 70 2.44 -10.44 3.54
C PRO A 70 1.92 -10.23 4.97
N GLY A 71 2.23 -11.15 5.89
CA GLY A 71 1.75 -11.15 7.28
C GLY A 71 1.88 -9.80 8.00
N PRO A 72 3.07 -9.17 8.08
CA PRO A 72 3.24 -7.89 8.79
C PRO A 72 2.35 -6.76 8.27
N LEU A 73 2.27 -6.56 6.95
CA LEU A 73 1.46 -5.50 6.34
C LEU A 73 -0.03 -5.76 6.58
N LEU A 74 -0.49 -7.00 6.31
CA LEU A 74 -1.88 -7.39 6.51
C LEU A 74 -2.30 -7.30 7.97
N CYS A 75 -1.42 -7.68 8.90
CA CYS A 75 -1.65 -7.55 10.32
C CYS A 75 -1.88 -6.08 10.72
N CYS A 76 -1.06 -5.14 10.23
CA CYS A 76 -1.24 -3.72 10.54
C CYS A 76 -2.54 -3.14 9.94
N LEU A 77 -2.88 -3.49 8.71
CA LEU A 77 -4.10 -3.02 8.05
C LEU A 77 -5.36 -3.61 8.68
N HIS A 78 -5.33 -4.89 9.04
CA HIS A 78 -6.45 -5.55 9.71
C HIS A 78 -6.66 -4.99 11.12
N ALA A 79 -5.58 -4.70 11.86
CA ALA A 79 -5.64 -4.02 13.15
C ALA A 79 -6.28 -2.62 13.05
N ASP A 80 -5.97 -1.86 12.01
CA ASP A 80 -6.59 -0.56 11.75
C ASP A 80 -8.09 -0.70 11.51
N MET A 81 -8.51 -1.67 10.69
CA MET A 81 -9.91 -2.00 10.46
C MET A 81 -10.64 -2.34 11.78
N LEU A 82 -10.03 -3.17 12.64
CA LEU A 82 -10.59 -3.51 13.96
C LEU A 82 -10.85 -2.27 14.82
N SER A 83 -10.00 -1.25 14.73
CA SER A 83 -10.13 -0.03 15.51
C SER A 83 -11.36 0.81 15.14
N SER A 84 -11.91 0.60 13.94
CA SER A 84 -13.10 1.30 13.43
C SER A 84 -14.43 0.60 13.76
N LEU A 85 -14.39 -0.64 14.24
CA LEU A 85 -15.59 -1.46 14.50
C LEU A 85 -16.25 -1.13 15.85
N GLY A 86 -17.56 -1.37 15.94
CA GLY A 86 -18.29 -1.26 17.22
C GLY A 86 -17.91 -2.39 18.20
N PRO A 87 -18.15 -2.23 19.52
CA PRO A 87 -17.66 -3.18 20.54
C PRO A 87 -18.13 -4.64 20.35
N LYS A 88 -19.35 -4.83 19.84
CA LYS A 88 -19.91 -6.16 19.56
C LYS A 88 -19.21 -6.86 18.40
N GLU A 89 -18.87 -6.11 17.36
CA GLU A 89 -18.22 -6.62 16.14
C GLU A 89 -16.71 -6.80 16.37
N ALA A 90 -16.10 -5.88 17.12
CA ALA A 90 -14.69 -5.92 17.48
C ALA A 90 -14.29 -7.22 18.20
N LYS A 91 -15.17 -7.76 19.07
CA LYS A 91 -14.89 -9.03 19.77
C LYS A 91 -14.75 -10.20 18.79
N LYS A 92 -15.64 -10.30 17.80
CA LYS A 92 -15.56 -11.33 16.76
C LYS A 92 -14.33 -11.11 15.87
N ALA A 93 -14.15 -9.87 15.40
CA ALA A 93 -13.04 -9.51 14.54
C ALA A 93 -11.66 -9.72 15.21
N PHE A 94 -11.58 -9.61 16.54
CA PHE A 94 -10.37 -9.94 17.29
C PHE A 94 -10.05 -11.44 17.26
N LEU A 95 -11.05 -12.32 17.33
CA LEU A 95 -10.83 -13.76 17.20
C LEU A 95 -10.31 -14.11 15.80
N ASP A 96 -10.93 -13.52 14.78
CA ASP A 96 -10.50 -13.69 13.38
C ASP A 96 -9.05 -13.18 13.20
N PHE A 97 -8.72 -12.03 13.79
CA PHE A 97 -7.36 -11.49 13.83
C PHE A 97 -6.37 -12.42 14.56
N TYR A 98 -6.76 -12.99 15.70
CA TYR A 98 -5.94 -13.93 16.44
C TYR A 98 -5.63 -15.18 15.61
N HIS A 99 -6.64 -15.82 15.02
CA HIS A 99 -6.46 -17.02 14.21
C HIS A 99 -5.68 -16.75 12.91
N SER A 100 -5.78 -15.54 12.36
CA SER A 100 -5.10 -15.17 11.13
C SER A 100 -3.63 -14.80 11.32
N PHE A 101 -3.26 -14.15 12.44
CA PHE A 101 -1.94 -13.54 12.62
C PHE A 101 -1.17 -13.98 13.87
N LEU A 102 -1.86 -14.36 14.96
CA LEU A 102 -1.22 -14.58 16.26
C LEU A 102 -1.08 -16.06 16.63
N GLU A 103 -2.02 -16.89 16.18
CA GLU A 103 -2.01 -18.32 16.45
C GLU A 103 -0.75 -19.00 15.92
N LYS A 104 -0.22 -19.97 16.66
CA LYS A 104 1.04 -20.67 16.32
C LYS A 104 0.97 -21.39 14.96
N THR A 105 -0.21 -21.82 14.57
CA THR A 105 -0.52 -22.51 13.31
C THR A 105 -1.04 -21.58 12.21
N ALA A 106 -1.13 -20.27 12.48
CA ALA A 106 -1.66 -19.32 11.51
C ALA A 106 -0.78 -19.27 10.26
N VAL A 107 -1.42 -19.21 9.10
CA VAL A 107 -0.74 -19.18 7.80
C VAL A 107 -0.04 -17.82 7.59
N LEU A 108 -0.62 -16.72 8.08
CA LEU A 108 -0.06 -15.36 8.03
C LEU A 108 0.57 -14.95 9.36
N ARG A 109 1.08 -15.92 10.12
CA ARG A 109 1.61 -15.68 11.46
C ARG A 109 2.70 -14.60 11.45
N VAL A 110 2.54 -13.60 12.31
CA VAL A 110 3.54 -12.55 12.50
C VAL A 110 4.41 -12.81 13.74
N PRO A 111 5.59 -12.19 13.86
CA PRO A 111 6.35 -12.19 15.10
C PRO A 111 5.55 -11.54 16.23
N VAL A 112 5.04 -12.35 17.16
CA VAL A 112 4.26 -11.88 18.31
C VAL A 112 5.21 -11.49 19.46
N PRO A 113 5.05 -10.31 20.11
CA PRO A 113 5.83 -9.93 21.28
C PRO A 113 5.76 -10.99 22.40
N PRO A 114 6.86 -11.28 23.12
CA PRO A 114 6.86 -12.29 24.16
C PRO A 114 5.84 -12.05 25.29
N SER A 115 5.58 -10.79 25.64
CA SER A 115 4.55 -10.37 26.60
C SER A 115 3.16 -10.87 26.17
N VAL A 116 2.78 -10.52 24.94
CA VAL A 116 1.49 -10.89 24.35
C VAL A 116 1.37 -12.40 24.19
N ALA A 117 2.41 -13.05 23.66
CA ALA A 117 2.42 -14.50 23.48
C ALA A 117 2.25 -15.26 24.81
N PHE A 118 2.92 -14.81 25.87
CA PHE A 118 2.82 -15.41 27.20
C PHE A 118 1.40 -15.33 27.77
N GLU A 119 0.70 -14.21 27.57
CA GLU A 119 -0.67 -14.04 28.04
C GLU A 119 -1.69 -14.84 27.21
N LEU A 120 -1.51 -14.89 25.88
CA LEU A 120 -2.35 -15.68 24.96
C LEU A 120 -2.22 -17.19 25.21
N ASP A 121 -1.05 -17.68 25.59
CA ASP A 121 -0.85 -19.09 25.94
C ASP A 121 -1.58 -19.50 27.23
N ARG A 122 -1.98 -18.54 28.07
CA ARG A 122 -2.60 -18.76 29.39
C ARG A 122 -4.09 -18.43 29.42
N THR A 123 -4.57 -17.66 28.46
CA THR A 123 -5.92 -17.11 28.43
C THR A 123 -6.55 -17.35 27.07
N ARG A 124 -7.74 -17.97 27.04
CA ARG A 124 -8.46 -18.14 25.78
C ARG A 124 -8.80 -16.78 25.16
N PRO A 125 -8.62 -16.60 23.84
CA PRO A 125 -8.92 -15.33 23.16
C PRO A 125 -10.34 -14.77 23.43
N ASP A 126 -11.34 -15.64 23.56
CA ASP A 126 -12.74 -15.28 23.82
C ASP A 126 -13.00 -14.62 25.18
N LEU A 127 -12.09 -14.85 26.15
CA LEU A 127 -12.18 -14.38 27.53
C LEU A 127 -11.40 -13.10 27.79
N ILE A 128 -10.66 -12.60 26.80
CA ILE A 128 -9.85 -11.39 26.92
C ILE A 128 -10.79 -10.17 26.94
N SER A 129 -10.55 -9.24 27.87
CA SER A 129 -11.29 -7.98 27.94
C SER A 129 -10.92 -7.04 26.80
N GLU A 130 -11.82 -6.13 26.45
CA GLU A 130 -11.61 -5.18 25.35
C GLU A 130 -10.34 -4.32 25.54
N ASP A 131 -10.06 -3.87 26.76
CA ASP A 131 -8.84 -3.10 27.08
C ASP A 131 -7.57 -3.90 26.80
N VAL A 132 -7.57 -5.19 27.14
CA VAL A 132 -6.43 -6.07 26.92
C VAL A 132 -6.29 -6.41 25.43
N GLN A 133 -7.39 -6.61 24.71
CA GLN A 133 -7.38 -6.79 23.26
C GLN A 133 -6.74 -5.58 22.55
N ARG A 134 -7.15 -4.35 22.93
CA ARG A 134 -6.58 -3.11 22.37
C ARG A 134 -5.08 -3.02 22.63
N ARG A 135 -4.64 -3.33 23.85
CA ARG A 135 -3.21 -3.37 24.20
C ARG A 135 -2.45 -4.40 23.35
N PHE A 136 -2.97 -5.62 23.21
CA PHE A 136 -2.33 -6.66 22.39
C PHE A 136 -2.20 -6.25 20.93
N ILE A 137 -3.26 -5.70 20.34
CA ILE A 137 -3.23 -5.18 18.97
C ILE A 137 -2.13 -4.11 18.84
N GLN A 138 -2.06 -3.15 19.77
CA GLN A 138 -1.05 -2.10 19.74
C GLN A 138 0.37 -2.64 19.85
N GLU A 139 0.65 -3.55 20.80
CA GLU A 139 1.97 -4.17 20.95
C GLU A 139 2.38 -4.95 19.71
N VAL A 140 1.46 -5.73 19.13
CA VAL A 140 1.71 -6.48 17.89
C VAL A 140 1.98 -5.52 16.73
N VAL A 141 1.12 -4.53 16.49
CA VAL A 141 1.31 -3.54 15.41
C VAL A 141 2.63 -2.79 15.56
N GLN A 142 3.01 -2.44 16.79
CA GLN A 142 4.28 -1.78 17.07
C GLN A 142 5.47 -2.66 16.70
N SER A 143 5.40 -3.96 16.98
CA SER A 143 6.47 -4.91 16.61
C SER A 143 6.59 -5.13 15.10
N GLN A 144 5.51 -4.91 14.33
CA GLN A 144 5.54 -5.05 12.86
C GLN A 144 6.07 -3.80 12.13
N GLN A 145 6.16 -2.64 12.79
CA GLN A 145 6.50 -1.37 12.13
C GLN A 145 7.79 -1.43 11.33
N ALA A 146 8.84 -2.06 11.85
CA ALA A 146 10.13 -2.16 11.15
C ALA A 146 10.01 -2.92 9.82
N ALA A 147 9.21 -4.01 9.79
CA ALA A 147 8.97 -4.77 8.57
C ALA A 147 8.16 -3.97 7.55
N VAL A 148 7.10 -3.29 8.00
CA VAL A 148 6.25 -2.45 7.13
C VAL A 148 7.03 -1.25 6.57
N SER A 149 7.84 -0.58 7.40
CA SER A 149 8.69 0.52 6.95
C SER A 149 9.67 0.08 5.86
N ARG A 150 10.29 -1.10 6.03
CA ARG A 150 11.18 -1.68 5.03
C ARG A 150 10.45 -2.01 3.73
N GLN A 151 9.24 -2.56 3.80
CA GLN A 151 8.41 -2.85 2.62
C GLN A 151 8.04 -1.58 1.85
N LEU A 152 7.66 -0.50 2.56
CA LEU A 152 7.37 0.81 1.96
C LEU A 152 8.61 1.44 1.32
N GLU A 153 9.76 1.36 1.98
CA GLU A 153 11.02 1.87 1.46
C GLU A 153 11.47 1.13 0.19
N ASP A 154 11.38 -0.19 0.19
CA ASP A 154 11.65 -1.00 -1.00
C ASP A 154 10.68 -0.65 -2.14
N PHE A 155 9.37 -0.55 -1.84
CA PHE A 155 8.37 -0.15 -2.84
C PHE A 155 8.71 1.21 -3.47
N ARG A 156 9.02 2.23 -2.67
CA ARG A 156 9.41 3.56 -3.19
C ARG A 156 10.66 3.49 -4.06
N SER A 157 11.66 2.72 -3.63
CA SER A 157 12.91 2.55 -4.37
C SER A 157 12.67 1.85 -5.71
N LYS A 158 11.80 0.84 -5.75
CA LYS A 158 11.41 0.12 -6.98
C LYS A 158 10.56 1.00 -7.89
N ARG A 159 9.71 1.85 -7.32
CA ARG A 159 8.88 2.79 -8.08
C ARG A 159 9.71 3.79 -8.86
N LEU A 160 10.77 4.34 -8.26
CA LEU A 160 11.70 5.24 -8.93
C LEU A 160 12.36 4.61 -10.18
N MET A 161 12.51 3.29 -10.17
CA MET A 161 13.06 2.52 -11.31
C MET A 161 11.99 2.03 -12.28
N GLY A 162 10.70 2.36 -12.09
CA GLY A 162 9.59 1.85 -12.90
C GLY A 162 9.32 0.36 -12.70
N MET A 163 9.75 -0.22 -11.57
CA MET A 163 9.70 -1.66 -11.28
C MET A 163 8.55 -2.06 -10.36
N THR A 164 7.57 -1.18 -10.16
CA THR A 164 6.36 -1.44 -9.36
C THR A 164 5.17 -1.78 -10.24
N PRO A 165 4.29 -2.69 -9.79
CA PRO A 165 3.06 -2.98 -10.52
C PRO A 165 2.12 -1.76 -10.48
N TRP A 166 1.21 -1.67 -11.45
CA TRP A 166 0.15 -0.64 -11.53
C TRP A 166 0.63 0.79 -11.78
N GLU A 167 1.89 1.03 -12.15
CA GLU A 167 2.37 2.41 -12.36
C GLU A 167 1.52 3.16 -13.40
N GLN A 168 1.21 2.52 -14.54
CA GLN A 168 0.34 3.10 -15.56
C GLN A 168 -1.04 3.48 -15.01
N GLU A 169 -1.64 2.61 -14.19
CA GLU A 169 -2.92 2.91 -13.55
C GLU A 169 -2.83 4.04 -12.52
N LEU A 170 -1.74 4.13 -11.76
CA LEU A 170 -1.53 5.19 -10.77
C LEU A 170 -1.27 6.53 -11.46
N SER A 171 -0.45 6.56 -12.53
CA SER A 171 -0.20 7.78 -13.31
C SER A 171 -1.48 8.36 -13.92
N LEU A 172 -2.44 7.51 -14.30
CA LEU A 172 -3.76 7.97 -14.77
C LEU A 172 -4.62 8.64 -13.68
N LEU A 173 -4.24 8.57 -12.40
CA LEU A 173 -4.89 9.30 -11.30
C LEU A 173 -4.25 10.67 -11.03
N GLU A 174 -2.96 10.84 -11.36
CA GLU A 174 -2.20 12.07 -11.10
C GLU A 174 -2.87 13.34 -11.65
N PRO A 175 -3.44 13.36 -12.88
CA PRO A 175 -4.10 14.54 -13.42
C PRO A 175 -5.32 15.02 -12.63
N TRP A 176 -5.83 14.20 -11.70
CA TRP A 176 -7.03 14.46 -10.91
C TRP A 176 -6.72 14.83 -9.46
N ILE A 177 -5.45 14.77 -9.05
CA ILE A 177 -4.99 15.23 -7.73
C ILE A 177 -5.31 16.72 -7.59
N GLY A 178 -5.95 17.11 -6.49
CA GLY A 178 -6.24 18.51 -6.15
C GLY A 178 -7.36 19.20 -6.94
N LYS A 179 -7.95 18.55 -7.96
CA LYS A 179 -9.05 19.12 -8.76
C LYS A 179 -10.42 18.90 -8.12
N ASP A 180 -10.84 17.64 -8.06
CA ASP A 180 -12.12 17.24 -7.48
C ASP A 180 -11.93 15.97 -6.68
N ARG A 181 -12.12 16.09 -5.36
CA ARG A 181 -11.87 15.00 -4.42
C ARG A 181 -12.81 13.82 -4.67
N GLY A 182 -14.10 14.06 -4.92
CA GLY A 182 -15.08 13.00 -5.12
C GLY A 182 -14.81 12.20 -6.40
N ASN A 183 -14.42 12.87 -7.47
CA ASN A 183 -14.08 12.27 -8.75
C ASN A 183 -12.74 11.53 -8.70
N TYR A 184 -11.75 12.06 -7.99
CA TYR A 184 -10.50 11.35 -7.72
C TYR A 184 -10.76 10.04 -6.97
N GLU A 185 -11.51 10.11 -5.86
CA GLU A 185 -11.85 8.93 -5.07
C GLU A 185 -12.69 7.93 -5.87
N ALA A 186 -13.68 8.39 -6.65
CA ALA A 186 -14.46 7.51 -7.53
C ALA A 186 -13.58 6.75 -8.56
N ARG A 187 -12.57 7.41 -9.12
CA ARG A 187 -11.61 6.76 -10.03
C ARG A 187 -10.70 5.78 -9.32
N GLU A 188 -10.23 6.10 -8.11
CA GLU A 188 -9.48 5.13 -7.30
C GLU A 188 -10.32 3.87 -7.03
N ARG A 189 -11.58 4.05 -6.60
CA ARG A 189 -12.50 2.94 -6.35
C ARG A 189 -12.78 2.11 -7.61
N HIS A 190 -12.95 2.75 -8.76
CA HIS A 190 -13.19 2.03 -10.02
C HIS A 190 -12.04 1.08 -10.38
N ARG A 191 -10.79 1.44 -10.06
CA ARG A 191 -9.62 0.58 -10.35
C ARG A 191 -9.60 -0.70 -9.52
N LEU A 192 -10.21 -0.71 -8.33
CA LEU A 192 -10.37 -1.92 -7.52
C LEU A 192 -11.22 -3.00 -8.21
N THR A 193 -12.01 -2.68 -9.23
CA THR A 193 -12.78 -3.69 -9.97
C THR A 193 -11.88 -4.74 -10.65
N LYS A 194 -10.62 -4.39 -10.95
CA LYS A 194 -9.63 -5.32 -11.54
C LYS A 194 -8.98 -6.25 -10.50
N TYR A 195 -9.19 -5.99 -9.21
CA TYR A 195 -8.50 -6.66 -8.11
C TYR A 195 -8.82 -8.17 -7.95
N PRO A 196 -10.08 -8.64 -8.08
CA PRO A 196 -10.39 -10.07 -7.96
C PRO A 196 -9.65 -10.93 -9.00
N LEU A 197 -9.50 -10.42 -10.21
CA LEU A 197 -8.80 -11.10 -11.30
C LEU A 197 -7.29 -11.18 -11.04
N LEU A 198 -6.73 -10.14 -10.43
CA LEU A 198 -5.32 -10.10 -10.06
C LEU A 198 -4.96 -11.18 -9.04
N LEU A 199 -5.73 -11.27 -7.95
CA LEU A 199 -5.51 -12.29 -6.92
C LEU A 199 -5.68 -13.71 -7.47
N GLN A 200 -6.66 -13.90 -8.35
CA GLN A 200 -6.86 -15.17 -9.02
C GLN A 200 -5.65 -15.55 -9.88
N SER A 201 -5.08 -14.59 -10.60
CA SER A 201 -3.86 -14.78 -11.38
C SER A 201 -2.66 -15.14 -10.50
N ILE A 202 -2.45 -14.43 -9.39
CA ILE A 202 -1.34 -14.71 -8.46
C ILE A 202 -1.49 -16.12 -7.87
N GLY A 203 -2.70 -16.51 -7.45
CA GLY A 203 -2.97 -17.86 -6.95
C GLY A 203 -2.80 -18.96 -8.00
N GLN A 204 -3.15 -18.70 -9.27
CA GLN A 204 -2.99 -19.67 -10.37
C GLN A 204 -1.53 -19.86 -10.78
N ASN A 205 -0.67 -18.86 -10.59
CA ASN A 205 0.75 -18.92 -10.91
C ASN A 205 1.62 -19.43 -9.74
N THR A 206 1.01 -19.74 -8.58
CA THR A 206 1.73 -20.28 -7.42
C THR A 206 1.74 -21.82 -7.49
N GLU A 207 2.87 -22.40 -7.91
CA GLU A 207 3.00 -23.83 -8.21
C GLU A 207 3.05 -24.73 -6.95
N GLU A 208 3.38 -24.18 -5.78
CA GLU A 208 3.57 -24.94 -4.53
C GLU A 208 2.31 -24.92 -3.64
N SER A 209 1.87 -26.10 -3.17
CA SER A 209 0.58 -26.27 -2.48
C SER A 209 0.49 -25.57 -1.11
N THR A 210 1.60 -25.45 -0.39
CA THR A 210 1.70 -24.71 0.88
C THR A 210 1.71 -23.20 0.67
N GLU A 211 2.39 -22.72 -0.36
CA GLU A 211 2.41 -21.31 -0.75
C GLU A 211 1.05 -20.87 -1.29
N ARG A 212 0.33 -21.75 -1.98
CA ARG A 212 -1.04 -21.50 -2.44
C ARG A 212 -2.00 -21.18 -1.29
N GLY A 213 -1.90 -21.89 -0.17
CA GLY A 213 -2.71 -21.59 1.03
C GLY A 213 -2.42 -20.21 1.63
N LYS A 214 -1.15 -19.80 1.63
CA LYS A 214 -0.74 -18.44 2.03
C LYS A 214 -1.29 -17.38 1.10
N VAL A 215 -1.18 -17.60 -0.21
CA VAL A 215 -1.68 -16.68 -1.23
C VAL A 215 -3.20 -16.54 -1.16
N GLU A 216 -3.94 -17.64 -0.97
CA GLU A 216 -5.40 -17.61 -0.85
C GLU A 216 -5.88 -16.85 0.40
N LEU A 217 -5.25 -17.10 1.56
CA LEU A 217 -5.60 -16.37 2.79
C LEU A 217 -5.17 -14.90 2.73
N ALA A 218 -3.97 -14.60 2.23
CA ALA A 218 -3.53 -13.23 2.00
C ALA A 218 -4.48 -12.50 1.06
N ALA A 219 -4.93 -13.16 -0.01
CA ALA A 219 -5.90 -12.62 -0.94
C ALA A 219 -7.25 -12.30 -0.27
N GLU A 220 -7.74 -13.16 0.63
CA GLU A 220 -8.95 -12.89 1.41
C GLU A 220 -8.77 -11.70 2.34
N CYS A 221 -7.69 -11.68 3.15
CA CYS A 221 -7.40 -10.53 4.00
C CYS A 221 -7.30 -9.22 3.20
N CYS A 222 -6.60 -9.23 2.07
CA CYS A 222 -6.51 -8.07 1.21
C CYS A 222 -7.88 -7.66 0.62
N ARG A 223 -8.77 -8.62 0.29
CA ARG A 223 -10.15 -8.34 -0.14
C ARG A 223 -10.94 -7.61 0.95
N GLU A 224 -10.91 -8.12 2.17
CA GLU A 224 -11.61 -7.53 3.31
C GLU A 224 -11.10 -6.11 3.61
N ILE A 225 -9.77 -5.93 3.67
CA ILE A 225 -9.13 -4.64 3.88
C ILE A 225 -9.55 -3.65 2.79
N LEU A 226 -9.43 -4.02 1.52
CA LEU A 226 -9.77 -3.11 0.41
C LEU A 226 -11.27 -2.79 0.36
N HIS A 227 -12.13 -3.76 0.70
CA HIS A 227 -13.56 -3.51 0.80
C HIS A 227 -13.88 -2.51 1.90
N HIS A 228 -13.25 -2.66 3.07
CA HIS A 228 -13.39 -1.72 4.18
C HIS A 228 -12.90 -0.32 3.81
N VAL A 229 -11.68 -0.21 3.26
CA VAL A 229 -11.10 1.07 2.81
C VAL A 229 -11.98 1.72 1.74
N ASN A 230 -12.58 0.93 0.85
CA ASN A 230 -13.46 1.43 -0.21
C ASN A 230 -14.79 2.00 0.32
N GLN A 231 -15.28 1.50 1.46
CA GLN A 231 -16.49 2.00 2.14
C GLN A 231 -16.24 3.15 3.11
N ALA A 232 -15.03 3.24 3.69
CA ALA A 232 -14.68 4.22 4.71
C ALA A 232 -14.35 5.62 4.15
N VAL A 233 -14.23 5.75 2.83
CA VAL A 233 -14.02 7.00 2.08
C VAL A 233 -15.35 7.42 1.48
#